data_AF-A0A9Q3P114-F1
#
_entry.id   AF-A0A9Q3P114-F1
#
_cell.length_a   1.000
_cell.length_b   1.000
_cell.length_c   1.000
_cell.angle_alpha   90.00
_cell.angle_beta   90.00
_cell.angle_gamma   90.00
#
_symmetry.space_group_name_H-M   'P 1'
#
loop_
_entity.id
_entity.type
_entity.pdbx_description
1 polymer ?
#
loop_
_entity_poly.entity_id
_entity_poly.type
_entity_poly.pdbx_seq_one_letter_code
_entity_poly.pdbx_strand_id
1 'polypeptide(L)' 'MGHMSGDRTKERVATTAWWPKLEQELSEYINTCERCQEENRKNGKKYGLLQHIEEPKHPWETINMDLVTGIIPGVK' A
#
# COMPACT_ATOMS: atom_id res chain seq x y z
N MET A 1 0.08 -11.27 -6.12
CA MET A 1 0.20 -11.89 -4.77
C MET A 1 0.73 -10.81 -3.85
N GLY A 2 0.07 -10.25 -2.85
CA GLY A 2 -1.25 -10.41 -2.24
C GLY A 2 -1.16 -9.62 -0.92
N HIS A 3 -1.47 -8.32 -0.95
CA HIS A 3 -1.45 -7.42 0.21
C HIS A 3 -2.51 -7.86 1.23
N MET A 4 -2.17 -8.76 2.15
CA MET A 4 -3.11 -9.20 3.19
C MET A 4 -3.05 -8.25 4.38
N SER A 5 -3.97 -7.29 4.39
CA SER A 5 -4.22 -6.40 5.53
C SER A 5 -4.55 -7.20 6.80
N GLY A 6 -4.27 -6.62 7.97
CA GLY A 6 -4.58 -7.21 9.27
C GLY A 6 -6.06 -7.62 9.42
N ASP A 7 -6.97 -6.96 8.72
CA ASP A 7 -8.40 -7.27 8.73
C ASP A 7 -8.71 -8.67 8.20
N ARG A 8 -7.99 -9.13 7.17
CA ARG A 8 -8.17 -10.49 6.63
C ARG A 8 -7.68 -11.57 7.60
N THR A 9 -6.66 -11.26 8.40
CA THR A 9 -6.22 -12.16 9.48
C THR A 9 -7.31 -12.29 10.54
N LYS A 10 -7.95 -11.17 10.91
CA LYS A 10 -9.06 -11.19 11.87
C LYS A 10 -10.25 -12.00 11.36
N GLU A 11 -10.67 -11.76 10.12
CA GLU A 11 -11.76 -12.51 9.49
C GLU A 11 -11.49 -14.02 9.47
N ARG A 12 -10.28 -14.43 9.07
CA ARG A 12 -9.93 -15.87 9.02
C ARG A 12 -9.99 -16.53 10.39
N VAL A 13 -9.42 -15.89 11.41
CA VAL A 13 -9.42 -16.48 12.76
C VAL A 13 -10.84 -16.51 13.34
N ALA A 14 -11.65 -15.48 13.07
CA ALA A 14 -13.05 -15.47 13.48
C ALA A 14 -13.90 -16.59 12.84
N THR A 15 -13.51 -17.10 11.66
CA THR A 15 -14.20 -18.25 11.03
C THR A 15 -13.80 -19.61 11.59
N THR A 16 -12.67 -19.72 12.29
CA THR A 16 -12.13 -21.02 12.74
C THR A 16 -12.04 -21.17 14.24
N ALA A 17 -12.05 -20.07 15.00
CA ALA A 17 -11.92 -20.08 16.45
C ALA A 17 -12.68 -18.91 17.09
N TRP A 18 -13.08 -19.10 18.35
CA TRP A 18 -13.75 -18.07 19.14
C TRP A 18 -13.36 -18.19 20.62
N TRP A 19 -13.05 -17.05 21.26
CA TRP A 19 -12.87 -16.93 22.72
C TRP A 19 -13.12 -15.49 23.19
N PRO A 20 -13.33 -15.25 24.51
CA PRO A 20 -13.46 -13.91 25.06
C PRO A 20 -12.20 -13.08 24.78
N LYS A 21 -12.35 -11.86 24.24
CA LYS A 21 -11.26 -10.94 23.85
C LYS A 21 -10.43 -11.34 22.62
N LEU A 22 -10.91 -12.29 21.80
CA LEU A 22 -10.31 -12.67 20.52
C LEU A 22 -9.84 -11.47 19.67
N GLU A 23 -10.70 -10.48 19.45
CA GLU A 23 -10.38 -9.33 18.60
C GLU A 23 -9.28 -8.44 19.18
N GLN A 24 -9.27 -8.29 20.51
CA GLN A 24 -8.25 -7.50 21.21
C GLN A 24 -6.89 -8.18 21.09
N GLU A 25 -6.82 -9.48 21.39
CA GLU A 25 -5.59 -10.26 21.31
C GLU A 25 -5.07 -10.38 19.88
N LEU A 26 -5.94 -10.54 18.88
CA LEU A 26 -5.55 -10.52 17.48
C LEU A 26 -4.99 -9.17 17.04
N SER A 27 -5.62 -8.08 17.48
CA SER A 27 -5.15 -6.73 17.16
C SER A 27 -3.78 -6.47 17.79
N GLU A 28 -3.58 -6.89 19.03
CA GLU A 28 -2.31 -6.78 19.73
C GLU A 28 -1.22 -7.65 19.06
N TYR A 29 -1.55 -8.89 18.70
CA TYR A 29 -0.65 -9.77 17.95
C TYR A 29 -0.24 -9.19 16.60
N ILE A 30 -1.18 -8.70 15.79
CA ILE A 30 -0.88 -8.10 14.49
C ILE A 30 -0.01 -6.84 14.64
N ASN A 31 -0.25 -6.04 15.68
CA ASN A 31 0.51 -4.82 15.95
C ASN A 31 1.92 -5.08 16.51
N THR A 32 2.14 -6.22 17.18
CA THR A 32 3.44 -6.58 17.78
C THR A 32 4.25 -7.55 16.93
N CYS A 33 3.63 -8.24 15.96
CA CYS A 33 4.31 -9.19 15.10
C CYS A 33 5.23 -8.49 14.09
N GLU A 34 6.54 -8.66 14.25
CA GLU A 34 7.58 -8.10 13.37
C GLU A 34 7.32 -8.40 11.89
N ARG A 35 7.07 -9.66 11.53
CA ARG A 35 6.78 -10.05 10.14
C ARG A 35 5.56 -9.33 9.57
N CYS A 36 4.49 -9.19 10.36
CA CYS A 36 3.31 -8.44 9.92
C CYS A 36 3.62 -6.96 9.72
N GLN A 37 4.48 -6.37 10.55
CA GLN A 37 4.89 -4.97 10.44
C GLN A 37 5.84 -4.72 9.26
N GLU A 38 6.70 -5.68 8.92
CA GLU A 38 7.58 -5.61 7.75
C GLU A 38 6.79 -5.76 6.44
N GLU A 39 5.90 -6.74 6.36
CA GLU A 39 5.12 -7.02 5.15
C GLU A 39 3.99 -6.02 4.92
N ASN A 40 3.34 -5.54 5.99
CA ASN A 40 2.24 -4.56 5.93
C ASN A 40 2.69 -3.15 6.33
N ARG A 41 3.99 -2.86 6.23
CA ARG A 41 4.50 -1.51 6.46
C ARG A 41 3.67 -0.54 5.64
N LYS A 42 3.10 0.47 6.29
CA LYS A 42 2.28 1.48 5.59
C LYS A 42 3.14 2.10 4.49
N ASN A 43 2.82 1.78 3.24
CA ASN A 43 3.48 2.38 2.10
C ASN A 43 3.07 3.86 2.04
N GLY A 44 4.08 4.73 2.08
CA GLY A 44 3.91 6.15 1.81
C GLY A 44 4.11 7.05 3.02
N LYS A 45 4.97 8.05 2.84
CA LYS A 45 4.78 9.34 3.52
C LYS A 45 3.36 9.81 3.20
N LYS A 46 2.73 10.59 4.10
CA LYS A 46 1.55 11.37 3.72
C LYS A 46 1.84 12.00 2.36
N TYR A 47 0.97 11.75 1.37
CA TYR A 47 1.10 12.39 0.08
C TYR A 47 1.30 13.88 0.34
N GLY A 48 2.41 14.43 -0.16
CA GLY A 48 2.65 15.85 -0.08
C GLY A 48 1.52 16.59 -0.79
N LEU A 49 1.35 17.87 -0.47
CA LEU A 49 0.49 18.71 -1.30
C LEU A 49 1.00 18.64 -2.75
N LEU A 50 0.07 18.37 -3.68
CA LEU A 50 0.36 18.46 -5.11
C LEU A 50 1.04 19.81 -5.35
N GLN A 51 2.27 19.78 -5.87
CA GLN A 51 2.97 21.00 -6.24
C GLN A 51 2.23 21.60 -7.43
N HIS A 52 1.86 22.87 -7.33
CA HIS A 52 1.24 23.59 -8.45
C HIS A 52 2.28 23.78 -9.54
N ILE A 53 1.97 23.36 -10.76
CA ILE A 53 2.78 23.65 -11.95
C ILE A 53 2.17 24.91 -12.56
N GLU A 54 2.98 25.94 -12.76
CA GLU A 54 2.52 27.15 -13.44
C GLU A 54 2.13 26.84 -14.89
N GLU A 55 1.03 27.43 -15.35
CA GLU A 55 0.58 27.26 -16.73
C GLU A 55 1.58 27.93 -17.69
N PRO A 56 2.09 27.22 -18.71
CA PRO A 56 2.95 27.82 -19.72
C PRO A 56 2.15 28.84 -20.53
N LYS A 57 2.74 30.02 -20.75
CA LYS A 57 2.18 31.14 -21.51
C LYS A 57 2.52 31.09 -22.99
N HIS A 58 3.55 30.32 -23.35
CA HIS A 58 4.03 30.20 -24.72
C HIS A 58 4.22 28.73 -25.15
N PRO A 59 4.10 28.44 -26.46
CA PRO A 59 4.42 27.11 -26.97
C PRO A 59 5.86 26.70 -26.59
N TRP A 60 6.04 25.44 -26.19
CA TRP A 60 7.32 24.82 -25.81
C TRP A 60 7.99 25.32 -24.53
N GLU A 61 7.29 26.10 -23.71
CA GLU A 61 7.82 26.63 -22.44
C GLU A 61 8.00 25.55 -21.36
N THR A 62 7.22 24.46 -21.42
CA THR A 62 7.35 23.33 -20.49
C THR A 62 7.24 22.02 -21.24
N ILE A 63 8.22 21.14 -21.04
CA ILE A 63 8.25 19.78 -21.60
C ILE A 63 8.42 18.80 -20.44
N ASN A 64 7.37 18.02 -20.16
CA ASN A 64 7.43 16.94 -19.18
C ASN A 64 7.79 15.64 -19.92
N MET A 65 8.79 14.92 -19.44
CA MET A 65 9.19 13.63 -20.00
C MET A 65 9.24 12.58 -18.89
N ASP A 66 8.80 11.37 -19.21
CA ASP A 66 8.90 10.21 -18.35
C ASP A 66 9.57 9.06 -19.10
N LEU A 67 10.29 8.20 -18.37
CA LEU A 67 10.98 7.05 -18.92
C LEU A 67 10.22 5.77 -18.56
N VAL A 68 9.64 5.13 -19.58
CA VAL A 68 9.07 3.80 -19.40
C VAL A 68 10.18 2.76 -19.49
N THR A 69 10.48 2.09 -18.38
CA THR A 69 11.39 0.94 -18.33
C THR A 69 10.59 -0.35 -18.10
N GLY A 70 11.12 -1.50 -18.53
CA GLY A 70 10.50 -2.80 -18.26
C GLY A 70 9.37 -3.22 -19.20
N ILE A 71 9.33 -2.68 -20.43
CA ILE A 71 8.43 -3.18 -21.47
C ILE A 71 8.87 -4.60 -21.82
N ILE A 72 8.13 -5.59 -21.31
CA ILE A 72 8.30 -6.99 -21.69
C ILE A 72 7.86 -7.10 -23.16
N PRO A 73 8.70 -7.61 -24.08
CA PRO A 73 8.29 -7.84 -25.46
C PRO A 73 7.05 -8.74 -25.46
N GLY A 74 6.05 -8.36 -26.27
CA GLY A 74 4.73 -8.98 -26.29
C GLY A 74 4.77 -10.50 -26.14
N VAL A 75 4.13 -10.97 -25.08
CA VAL A 75 3.79 -12.37 -24.91
C VAL A 75 2.97 -12.76 -26.15
N LYS A 76 3.53 -13.64 -26.98
CA LYS A 76 2.80 -14.29 -28.08
C LYS A 76 1.77 -15.27 -27.53
#